data_AF-A0A522DPH2-F1
#
_entry.id   AF-A0A522DPH2-F1
#
_cell.length_a   1.000
_cell.length_b   1.000
_cell.length_c   1.000
_cell.angle_alpha   90.00
_cell.angle_beta   90.00
_cell.angle_gamma   90.00
#
_symmetry.space_group_name_H-M   'P 1'
#
loop_
_entity.id
_entity.type
_entity.pdbx_description
1 polymer ?
#
loop_
_entity_poly.entity_id
_entity_poly.type
_entity_poly.pdbx_seq_one_letter_code
_entity_poly.pdbx_strand_id
1 'polypeptide(L)' 'MMISSLGDFQHPFFIGIAGSGMSALAQYLQGIGKNVSGSDRYFKEGEYNEIKTKLEAEGIKCFLQDGSGITDFTDLV' A
#
# COMPACT_ATOMS: atom_id res chain seq x y z
N MET A 1 -6.51 -17.86 9.07
CA MET A 1 -7.07 -16.88 10.02
C MET A 1 -8.15 -16.11 9.29
N MET A 2 -9.34 -15.93 9.87
CA MET A 2 -10.40 -15.13 9.24
C MET A 2 -10.25 -13.68 9.70
N ILE A 3 -9.99 -12.77 8.77
CA ILE A 3 -10.03 -11.32 9.02
C ILE A 3 -11.49 -10.88 8.95
N SER A 4 -11.98 -10.28 10.03
CA SER A 4 -13.38 -9.87 10.20
C SER A 4 -13.54 -8.41 10.62
N SER A 5 -12.46 -7.79 11.11
CA SER A 5 -12.41 -6.43 11.61
C SER A 5 -11.09 -5.75 11.23
N LEU A 6 -11.08 -4.40 11.24
CA LEU A 6 -9.85 -3.61 11.07
C LEU A 6 -8.81 -3.86 12.16
N GLY A 7 -9.19 -4.43 13.30
CA GLY A 7 -8.25 -4.81 14.37
C GLY A 7 -7.39 -6.04 14.05
N ASP A 8 -7.82 -6.87 13.10
CA ASP A 8 -7.28 -8.23 12.91
C ASP A 8 -5.98 -8.29 12.09
N PHE A 9 -5.56 -7.17 11.51
CA PHE A 9 -4.36 -7.07 10.67
C PHE A 9 -3.60 -5.78 10.94
N GLN A 10 -2.31 -5.75 10.63
CA GLN A 10 -1.46 -4.55 10.78
C GLN A 10 -0.76 -4.15 9.48
N HIS A 11 -0.49 -5.08 8.58
CA HIS A 11 0.30 -4.87 7.36
C HIS A 11 -0.50 -5.19 6.10
N PRO A 12 -1.46 -4.33 5.71
CA PRO A 12 -2.16 -4.50 4.44
C PRO A 12 -1.26 -4.11 3.25
N PHE A 13 -1.36 -4.87 2.17
CA PHE A 13 -0.67 -4.60 0.91
C PHE A 13 -1.68 -4.33 -0.22
N PHE A 14 -1.69 -3.12 -0.78
CA PHE A 14 -2.61 -2.73 -1.85
C PHE A 14 -2.02 -3.02 -3.24
N ILE A 15 -2.68 -3.86 -4.04
CA ILE A 15 -2.39 -4.01 -5.48
C ILE A 15 -3.21 -2.97 -6.26
N GLY A 16 -2.53 -2.09 -6.99
CA GLY A 16 -3.16 -0.94 -7.67
C GLY A 16 -3.31 0.28 -6.77
N ILE A 17 -2.33 0.52 -5.89
CA ILE A 17 -2.40 1.55 -4.84
C ILE A 17 -2.54 2.97 -5.37
N ALA A 18 -2.13 3.25 -6.62
CA ALA A 18 -2.22 4.59 -7.20
C ALA A 18 -3.62 4.93 -7.75
N GLY A 19 -4.55 3.98 -7.78
CA GLY A 19 -5.95 4.26 -8.10
C GLY A 19 -6.58 5.15 -7.02
N SER A 20 -7.35 6.16 -7.41
CA SER A 20 -7.90 7.17 -6.46
C SER A 20 -8.62 6.56 -5.25
N GLY A 21 -9.45 5.53 -5.45
CA GLY A 21 -10.11 4.81 -4.36
C GLY A 21 -9.15 4.03 -3.47
N MET A 22 -8.17 3.35 -4.07
CA MET A 22 -7.15 2.58 -3.35
C MET A 22 -6.22 3.49 -2.55
N SER A 23 -5.78 4.60 -3.14
CA SER A 23 -4.98 5.62 -2.46
C SER A 23 -5.71 6.21 -1.26
N ALA A 24 -7.02 6.46 -1.36
CA ALA A 24 -7.80 6.97 -0.23
C ALA A 24 -7.88 5.96 0.92
N LEU A 25 -8.11 4.68 0.62
CA LEU A 25 -8.14 3.61 1.62
C LEU A 25 -6.75 3.41 2.26
N ALA A 26 -5.69 3.42 1.46
CA ALA A 26 -4.32 3.28 1.94
C ALA A 26 -3.95 4.40 2.92
N GLN A 27 -4.25 5.66 2.58
CA GLN A 27 -4.01 6.80 3.47
C GLN A 27 -4.88 6.75 4.72
N TYR A 28 -6.14 6.34 4.63
CA TYR A 28 -6.98 6.15 5.81
C TYR A 28 -6.40 5.10 6.76
N LEU A 29 -6.02 3.92 6.24
CA LEU A 29 -5.44 2.85 7.05
C LEU A 29 -4.11 3.27 7.67
N GLN A 30 -3.26 3.98 6.91
CA GLN A 30 -2.02 4.56 7.41
C GLN A 30 -2.29 5.56 8.55
N GLY A 31 -3.27 6.45 8.38
CA GLY A 31 -3.66 7.47 9.36
C GLY A 31 -4.24 6.90 10.67
N ILE A 32 -4.85 5.72 10.64
CA ILE A 32 -5.30 5.01 11.85
C ILE A 32 -4.24 4.07 12.44
N GLY A 33 -2.99 4.12 11.95
CA GLY A 33 -1.85 3.43 12.53
C GLY A 33 -1.52 2.06 11.94
N LYS A 34 -2.03 1.72 10.74
CA LYS A 34 -1.57 0.52 10.01
C LYS A 34 -0.25 0.77 9.30
N ASN A 35 0.51 -0.30 9.07
CA ASN A 35 1.75 -0.28 8.28
C ASN A 35 1.41 -0.60 6.82
N VAL A 36 0.99 0.43 6.08
CA VAL A 36 0.46 0.23 4.72
C VAL A 36 1.58 0.19 3.70
N SER A 37 1.45 -0.73 2.76
CA SER A 37 2.29 -0.77 1.56
C SER A 37 1.46 -1.12 0.34
N GLY A 38 2.04 -0.96 -0.86
CA GLY A 38 1.35 -1.40 -2.06
C GLY A 38 2.15 -1.20 -3.34
N SER A 39 1.60 -1.70 -4.44
CA SER A 39 2.20 -1.61 -5.76
C SER A 39 1.23 -1.03 -6.78
N ASP A 40 1.77 -0.50 -7.88
CA ASP A 40 0.97 -0.07 -9.02
C ASP A 40 1.72 -0.27 -10.34
N ARG A 41 0.98 -0.54 -11.42
CA ARG A 41 1.51 -0.73 -12.78
C ARG A 41 2.14 0.55 -13.35
N TYR A 42 1.77 1.71 -12.83
CA TYR A 42 2.33 3.00 -13.26
C TYR A 42 3.62 3.38 -12.53
N PHE A 43 4.03 2.61 -11.52
CA PHE A 43 5.32 2.82 -10.88
C PHE A 43 6.42 2.17 -11.70
N LYS A 44 7.47 2.93 -11.99
CA LYS A 44 8.64 2.47 -12.74
C LYS A 44 9.90 2.95 -12.05
N GLU A 45 10.98 2.21 -12.24
CA GLU A 45 12.29 2.55 -11.69
C GLU A 45 12.83 3.82 -12.36
N GLY A 46 13.33 4.77 -11.56
CA GLY A 46 13.87 6.03 -12.04
C GLY A 46 12.87 7.03 -12.62
N GLU A 47 11.57 6.71 -12.67
CA GLU A 47 10.52 7.60 -13.20
C GLU A 47 9.77 8.26 -12.04
N TYR A 48 9.64 9.59 -12.08
CA TYR A 48 8.81 10.33 -11.14
C TYR A 48 7.33 9.97 -11.34
N ASN A 49 6.63 9.75 -10.24
CA ASN A 49 5.20 9.56 -10.23
C ASN A 49 4.60 10.36 -9.06
N GLU A 50 3.74 11.33 -9.37
CA GLU A 50 3.18 12.24 -8.37
C GLU A 50 2.42 11.50 -7.26
N ILE A 51 1.65 10.47 -7.62
CA ILE A 51 0.86 9.71 -6.65
C ILE A 51 1.79 8.89 -5.75
N LYS A 52 2.81 8.24 -6.33
CA LYS A 52 3.85 7.53 -5.57
C LYS A 52 4.49 8.46 -4.53
N THR A 53 4.95 9.64 -4.95
CA THR A 53 5.60 10.60 -4.06
C THR A 53 4.67 11.08 -2.94
N LYS A 54 3.39 11.33 -3.23
CA LYS A 54 2.41 11.71 -2.20
C LYS A 54 2.17 10.58 -1.19
N LEU A 55 1.99 9.34 -1.66
CA LEU A 55 1.81 8.18 -0.78
C LEU A 55 3.05 7.96 0.11
N GLU A 56 4.25 8.03 -0.47
CA GLU A 56 5.51 7.89 0.26
C GLU A 56 5.71 9.00 1.30
N ALA A 57 5.23 10.23 1.03
CA ALA A 57 5.25 11.33 2.00
C ALA A 57 4.35 11.07 3.22
N GLU A 58 3.27 10.29 3.06
CA GLU A 58 2.40 9.83 4.15
C GLU A 58 2.97 8.58 4.87
N GLY A 59 4.17 8.11 4.49
CA GLY A 59 4.83 6.93 5.08
C GLY A 59 4.42 5.61 4.45
N ILE A 60 3.69 5.62 3.34
CA ILE A 60 3.23 4.39 2.66
C ILE A 60 4.34 3.91 1.71
N LYS A 61 4.77 2.66 1.86
CA LYS A 61 5.82 2.09 1.01
C LYS A 61 5.26 1.64 -0.35
N CYS A 62 5.78 2.22 -1.43
CA CYS A 62 5.35 1.91 -2.79
C CYS A 62 6.35 1.00 -3.54
N PHE A 63 5.83 0.00 -4.24
CA PHE A 63 6.60 -1.01 -4.96
C PHE A 63 6.22 -1.08 -6.44
N LEU A 64 7.15 -1.54 -7.28
CA LEU A 64 6.78 -2.00 -8.63
C LEU A 64 5.75 -3.13 -8.52
N GLN A 65 4.86 -3.25 -9.49
CA GLN A 65 3.87 -4.34 -9.52
C GLN A 65 4.48 -5.64 -10.07
N ASP A 66 5.54 -6.12 -9.41
CA ASP A 66 6.32 -7.30 -9.76
C ASP A 66 6.35 -8.37 -8.63
N GLY A 67 5.62 -8.11 -7.53
CA GLY A 67 5.52 -9.00 -6.37
C GLY A 67 6.59 -8.76 -5.30
N SER A 68 7.60 -7.92 -5.54
CA SER A 68 8.71 -7.67 -4.59
C SER A 68 8.27 -7.08 -3.24
N GLY A 69 7.07 -6.48 -3.18
CA GLY A 69 6.54 -5.86 -1.98
C GLY A 69 5.75 -6.78 -1.05
N ILE A 70 5.39 -7.98 -1.50
CA ILE A 70 4.66 -8.97 -0.68
C ILE A 70 5.70 -9.82 0.06
N THR A 71 5.56 -9.92 1.38
CA THR A 71 6.53 -10.62 2.25
C THR A 71 5.80 -11.45 3.29
N ASP A 72 6.53 -12.21 4.10
CA ASP A 72 5.98 -12.97 5.23
C ASP A 72 5.32 -12.08 6.32
N PHE A 73 5.54 -10.76 6.28
CA PHE A 73 4.87 -9.80 7.16
C PHE A 73 3.52 -9.32 6.63
N THR A 74 3.15 -9.64 5.39
CA THR A 74 1.89 -9.18 4.79
C THR A 74 0.72 -9.96 5.38
N ASP A 75 -0.18 -9.25 6.07
CA ASP A 75 -1.34 -9.86 6.74
C ASP A 75 -2.54 -10.00 5.78
N LEU A 76 -2.70 -9.03 4.88
CA LEU A 76 -3.83 -8.90 3.96
C LEU A 76 -3.36 -8.30 2.64
N VAL A 77 -3.89 -8.82 1.53
CA VAL A 77 -3.72 -8.29 0.16
C VAL A 77 -5.08 -7.91 -0.40
#